data_AF-A0A017SG29-F1
#
_entry.id   AF-A0A017SG29-F1
#
_cell.length_a   1.000
_cell.length_b   1.000
_cell.length_c   1.000
_cell.angle_alpha   90.00
_cell.angle_beta   90.00
_cell.angle_gamma   90.00
#
_symmetry.space_group_name_H-M   'P 1'
#
loop_
_entity.id
_entity.type
_entity.pdbx_description
1 polymer ?
#
loop_
_entity_poly.entity_id
_entity_poly.type
_entity_poly.pdbx_seq_one_letter_code
_entity_poly.pdbx_strand_id
1 'polypeptide(L)'
;MDTFQEQYLSFIQVPDQTVPLSAPDWPKTHHPQAISWFRHLRWTITSMTTKSIQAIEAALHLYEKTSHEHSLRYTKLRESIPKFLEWWDNFIPVTQLSRFFLLAVAEFMMSLGDLVNVGEMYFTKGDVDLDSAFVREMLEVRKSARTVIFEGFIIGRLVQEAVFRLEDLGEGYTADQMFVGLPGGFPFPGEKF
;
A
#
# COMPACT_ATOMS: atom_id res chain seq x y z
N MET A 1 0.49 -15.92 16.33
CA MET A 1 0.12 -15.05 15.20
C MET A 1 -1.39 -15.11 15.10
N ASP A 2 -2.04 -13.94 15.10
CA ASP A 2 -3.50 -13.84 15.15
C ASP A 2 -4.10 -14.33 13.83
N THR A 3 -5.06 -15.26 13.94
CA THR A 3 -5.85 -15.84 12.84
C THR A 3 -6.52 -14.79 11.95
N PHE A 4 -6.70 -13.57 12.47
CA PHE A 4 -7.22 -12.43 11.74
C PHE A 4 -6.26 -11.95 10.63
N GLN A 5 -4.95 -11.95 10.89
CA GLN A 5 -3.93 -11.47 9.96
C GLN A 5 -3.72 -12.47 8.80
N GLU A 6 -3.77 -13.77 9.09
CA GLU A 6 -3.73 -14.83 8.07
C GLU A 6 -4.99 -14.84 7.19
N GLN A 7 -6.18 -14.68 7.78
CA GLN A 7 -7.41 -14.51 7.01
C GLN A 7 -7.31 -13.29 6.12
N TYR A 8 -6.87 -12.16 6.66
CA TYR A 8 -6.72 -10.91 5.92
C TYR A 8 -5.79 -11.05 4.70
N LEU A 9 -4.61 -11.64 4.87
CA LEU A 9 -3.64 -11.88 3.80
C LEU A 9 -4.15 -12.87 2.74
N SER A 10 -4.95 -13.86 3.13
CA SER A 10 -5.54 -14.84 2.20
C SER A 10 -6.55 -14.22 1.22
N PHE A 11 -7.18 -13.09 1.59
CA PHE A 11 -8.10 -12.37 0.73
C PHE A 11 -7.40 -11.50 -0.32
N ILE A 12 -6.09 -11.25 -0.20
CA ILE A 12 -5.37 -10.31 -1.07
C ILE A 12 -4.65 -11.03 -2.22
N GLN A 13 -5.38 -11.90 -2.94
CA GLN A 13 -4.93 -12.32 -4.27
C GLN A 13 -5.24 -11.19 -5.26
N VAL A 14 -4.30 -10.26 -5.40
CA VAL A 14 -4.39 -9.18 -6.39
C VAL A 14 -3.93 -9.72 -7.74
N PRO A 15 -4.75 -9.63 -8.81
CA PRO A 15 -4.28 -9.97 -10.15
C PRO A 15 -3.13 -9.05 -10.53
N ASP A 16 -2.06 -9.65 -11.05
CA ASP A 16 -0.85 -8.96 -11.51
C ASP A 16 -1.17 -8.14 -12.78
N GLN A 17 -1.81 -6.98 -12.61
CA GLN A 17 -2.15 -6.06 -13.69
C GLN A 17 -1.32 -4.79 -13.54
N THR A 18 -0.10 -4.87 -14.07
CA THR A 18 0.85 -3.76 -14.28
C THR A 18 0.38 -2.83 -15.41
N VAL A 19 -0.89 -2.43 -15.44
CA VAL A 19 -1.34 -1.40 -16.38
C VAL A 19 -0.78 -0.05 -15.89
N PRO A 20 0.04 0.65 -16.69
CA PRO A 20 0.57 1.94 -16.30
C PRO A 20 -0.59 2.93 -16.10
N LEU A 21 -0.74 3.40 -14.87
CA LEU A 21 -1.63 4.52 -14.53
C LEU A 21 -1.07 5.77 -15.19
N SER A 22 -1.72 6.28 -16.23
CA SER A 22 -1.53 7.67 -16.68
C SER A 22 -2.55 8.56 -15.94
N ALA A 23 -2.17 9.79 -15.59
CA ALA A 23 -3.13 10.76 -15.07
C ALA A 23 -4.24 10.96 -16.12
N PRO A 24 -5.52 10.81 -15.76
CA PRO A 24 -6.60 10.90 -16.73
C PRO A 24 -6.79 12.37 -17.14
N ASP A 25 -7.10 12.60 -18.41
CA ASP A 25 -7.64 13.89 -18.85
C ASP A 25 -9.11 13.91 -18.42
N TRP A 26 -9.41 14.58 -17.30
CA TRP A 26 -10.77 14.60 -16.79
C TRP A 26 -11.67 15.42 -17.72
N PRO A 27 -12.66 14.83 -18.40
CA PRO A 27 -13.65 15.64 -19.12
C PRO A 27 -14.58 16.34 -18.12
N LYS A 28 -15.07 17.55 -18.49
CA LYS A 28 -15.99 18.38 -17.68
C LYS A 28 -17.30 17.68 -17.25
N THR A 29 -17.63 16.56 -17.88
CA THR A 29 -18.81 15.75 -17.57
C THR A 29 -18.38 14.31 -17.37
N HIS A 30 -18.83 13.73 -16.27
CA HIS A 30 -18.67 12.33 -15.87
C HIS A 30 -18.42 11.34 -17.01
N HIS A 31 -17.24 10.70 -16.98
CA HIS A 31 -16.97 9.57 -17.86
C HIS A 31 -16.81 8.30 -17.03
N PRO A 32 -17.38 7.14 -17.44
CA PRO A 32 -17.04 5.81 -16.91
C PRO A 32 -15.53 5.52 -16.81
N GLN A 33 -14.71 6.27 -17.55
CA GLN A 33 -13.25 6.22 -17.49
C GLN A 33 -12.71 6.71 -16.14
N ALA A 34 -13.31 7.72 -15.52
CA ALA A 34 -12.92 8.20 -14.20
C ALA A 34 -13.13 7.10 -13.16
N ILE A 35 -14.33 6.52 -13.11
CA ILE A 35 -14.64 5.41 -12.20
C ILE A 35 -13.69 4.23 -12.43
N SER A 36 -13.40 3.88 -13.70
CA SER A 36 -12.45 2.82 -14.03
C SER A 36 -11.04 3.12 -13.55
N TRP A 37 -10.56 4.36 -13.72
CA TRP A 37 -9.24 4.79 -13.27
C TRP A 37 -9.12 4.71 -11.74
N PHE A 38 -10.14 5.19 -11.03
CA PHE A 38 -10.16 5.12 -9.56
C PHE A 38 -10.22 3.68 -9.05
N ARG A 39 -10.98 2.79 -9.70
CA ARG A 39 -10.96 1.35 -9.39
C ARG A 39 -9.55 0.77 -9.53
N HIS A 40 -8.88 1.11 -10.64
CA HIS A 40 -7.51 0.65 -10.90
C HIS A 40 -6.50 1.24 -9.91
N LEU A 41 -6.67 2.51 -9.52
CA LEU A 41 -5.90 3.13 -8.45
C LEU A 41 -6.10 2.37 -7.14
N ARG A 42 -7.34 2.00 -6.77
CA ARG A 42 -7.59 1.19 -5.56
C ARG A 42 -6.89 -0.16 -5.61
N TRP A 43 -6.99 -0.91 -6.71
CA TRP A 43 -6.25 -2.17 -6.87
C TRP A 43 -4.74 -1.99 -6.70
N THR A 44 -4.22 -0.90 -7.27
CA THR A 44 -2.80 -0.59 -7.18
C THR A 44 -2.40 -0.31 -5.73
N ILE A 45 -3.19 0.50 -4.99
CA ILE A 45 -2.95 0.76 -3.57
C ILE A 45 -3.04 -0.54 -2.76
N THR A 46 -4.07 -1.37 -2.98
CA THR A 46 -4.17 -2.69 -2.33
C THR A 46 -2.91 -3.51 -2.56
N SER A 47 -2.48 -3.63 -3.82
CA SER A 47 -1.27 -4.37 -4.20
C SER A 47 -0.03 -3.85 -3.46
N MET A 48 0.16 -2.52 -3.45
CA MET A 48 1.32 -1.90 -2.81
C MET A 48 1.32 -2.12 -1.29
N THR A 49 0.18 -1.96 -0.64
CA THR A 49 0.03 -2.23 0.80
C THR A 49 0.37 -3.68 1.11
N THR A 50 -0.13 -4.64 0.33
CA THR A 50 0.16 -6.07 0.52
C THR A 50 1.63 -6.39 0.31
N LYS A 51 2.23 -5.93 -0.79
CA LYS A 51 3.66 -6.14 -1.06
C LYS A 51 4.52 -5.52 0.06
N SER A 52 4.12 -4.37 0.60
CA SER A 52 4.78 -3.70 1.72
C SER A 52 4.72 -4.54 3.00
N ILE A 53 3.54 -5.04 3.37
CA ILE A 53 3.35 -5.92 4.53
C ILE A 53 4.18 -7.21 4.36
N GLN A 54 4.12 -7.84 3.19
CA GLN A 54 4.89 -9.05 2.90
C GLN A 54 6.40 -8.83 3.03
N ALA A 55 6.91 -7.68 2.60
CA ALA A 55 8.33 -7.35 2.76
C ALA A 55 8.72 -7.19 4.24
N ILE A 56 7.86 -6.58 5.05
CA ILE A 56 8.08 -6.45 6.51
C ILE A 56 8.03 -7.84 7.16
N GLU A 57 7.03 -8.66 6.85
CA GLU A 57 6.88 -10.01 7.41
C GLU A 57 8.05 -10.92 7.03
N ALA A 58 8.53 -10.85 5.79
CA ALA A 58 9.73 -11.56 5.37
C ALA A 58 10.95 -11.15 6.19
N ALA A 59 11.13 -9.85 6.48
CA ALA A 59 12.21 -9.37 7.33
C ALA A 59 12.06 -9.86 8.78
N LEU A 60 10.86 -9.78 9.36
CA LEU A 60 10.56 -10.26 10.72
C LEU A 60 10.86 -11.77 10.85
N HIS A 61 10.47 -12.56 9.86
CA HIS A 61 10.74 -14.00 9.84
C HIS A 61 12.23 -14.33 9.86
N LEU A 62 13.06 -13.56 9.15
CA LEU A 62 14.51 -13.72 9.19
C LEU A 62 15.10 -13.37 10.56
N TYR A 63 14.57 -12.34 11.24
CA TYR A 63 14.96 -11.99 12.61
C TYR A 63 14.62 -13.11 13.61
N GLU A 64 13.43 -13.70 13.50
CA GLU A 64 12.97 -14.81 14.34
C GLU A 64 13.82 -16.07 14.16
N LYS A 65 14.13 -16.43 12.90
CA LYS A 65 14.96 -17.59 12.55
C LYS A 65 16.39 -17.53 13.12
N THR A 66 16.89 -16.33 13.41
CA THR A 66 18.28 -16.11 13.84
C THR A 66 18.41 -15.65 15.29
N SER A 67 17.36 -15.79 16.10
CA SER A 67 17.33 -15.39 17.52
C SER A 67 17.60 -13.90 17.78
N HIS A 68 17.32 -13.03 16.79
CA HIS A 68 17.45 -11.57 16.89
C HIS A 68 16.10 -10.87 17.18
N GLU A 69 15.10 -11.63 17.63
CA GLU A 69 13.74 -11.17 17.96
C GLU A 69 13.70 -10.12 19.09
N HIS A 70 14.73 -10.04 19.92
CA HIS A 70 14.85 -9.02 20.96
C HIS A 70 15.56 -7.74 20.50
N SER A 71 15.93 -7.66 19.21
CA SER A 71 16.56 -6.47 18.69
C SER A 71 15.57 -5.31 18.59
N LEU A 72 16.03 -4.08 18.90
CA LEU A 72 15.24 -2.86 18.70
C LEU A 72 14.70 -2.73 17.27
N ARG A 73 15.42 -3.29 16.28
CA ARG A 73 15.03 -3.28 14.87
C ARG A 73 13.83 -4.16 14.60
N TYR A 74 13.81 -5.36 15.18
CA TYR A 74 12.65 -6.24 15.13
C TYR A 74 11.42 -5.53 15.72
N THR A 75 11.56 -4.88 16.88
CA THR A 75 10.45 -4.11 17.49
C THR A 75 9.94 -3.02 16.55
N LYS A 76 10.83 -2.20 15.97
CA LYS A 76 10.46 -1.12 15.05
C LYS A 76 9.82 -1.62 13.75
N LEU A 77 10.29 -2.73 13.18
CA LEU A 77 9.66 -3.34 12.01
C LEU A 77 8.29 -3.90 12.37
N ARG A 78 8.15 -4.52 13.54
CA ARG A 78 6.87 -5.07 14.00
C ARG A 78 5.81 -3.98 14.23
N GLU A 79 6.22 -2.80 14.71
CA GLU A 79 5.34 -1.62 14.84
C GLU A 79 4.86 -1.04 13.50
N SER A 80 5.47 -1.44 12.39
CA SER A 80 5.12 -0.92 11.06
C SER A 80 3.83 -1.54 10.52
N ILE A 81 3.59 -2.83 10.78
CA ILE A 81 2.39 -3.54 10.30
C ILE A 81 1.09 -2.92 10.85
N PRO A 82 0.93 -2.66 12.16
CA PRO A 82 -0.27 -2.02 12.69
C PRO A 82 -0.58 -0.67 12.04
N LYS A 83 0.44 0.14 11.71
CA LYS A 83 0.25 1.43 11.03
C LYS A 83 -0.30 1.28 9.61
N PHE A 84 0.17 0.26 8.89
CA PHE A 84 -0.37 -0.09 7.58
C PHE A 84 -1.83 -0.51 7.66
N LEU A 85 -2.17 -1.35 8.64
CA LEU A 85 -3.54 -1.83 8.85
C LEU A 85 -4.47 -0.70 9.27
N GLU A 86 -4.04 0.18 10.19
CA GLU A 86 -4.81 1.36 10.60
C GLU A 86 -5.11 2.29 9.42
N TRP A 87 -4.12 2.58 8.57
CA TRP A 87 -4.36 3.37 7.37
C TRP A 87 -5.34 2.66 6.42
N TRP A 88 -5.16 1.35 6.24
CA TRP A 88 -5.99 0.56 5.36
C TRP A 88 -7.46 0.50 5.81
N ASP A 89 -7.70 0.32 7.10
CA ASP A 89 -9.04 0.30 7.70
C ASP A 89 -9.77 1.64 7.52
N ASN A 90 -9.03 2.75 7.56
CA ASN A 90 -9.56 4.08 7.24
C ASN A 90 -9.76 4.31 5.73
N PHE A 91 -8.95 3.67 4.89
CA PHE A 91 -8.98 3.82 3.44
C PHE A 91 -10.12 3.04 2.75
N ILE A 92 -10.41 1.81 3.20
CA ILE A 92 -11.49 0.97 2.67
C ILE A 92 -12.85 1.69 2.61
N PRO A 93 -13.34 2.36 3.68
CA PRO A 93 -14.70 2.91 3.69
C PRO A 93 -14.89 4.15 2.80
N VAL A 94 -13.81 4.78 2.29
CA VAL A 94 -13.91 6.07 1.59
C VAL A 94 -14.39 5.89 0.15
N THR A 95 -15.67 6.12 -0.10
CA THR A 95 -16.29 5.88 -1.42
C THR A 95 -16.43 7.10 -2.31
N GLN A 96 -15.88 8.24 -1.90
CA GLN A 96 -16.00 9.49 -2.63
C GLN A 96 -14.84 9.69 -3.61
N LEU A 97 -15.15 10.08 -4.86
CA LEU A 97 -14.18 10.66 -5.79
C LEU A 97 -13.99 12.12 -5.41
N SER A 98 -13.07 12.37 -4.49
CA SER A 98 -12.74 13.72 -4.07
C SER A 98 -11.24 13.99 -4.17
N ARG A 99 -10.94 15.29 -4.27
CA ARG A 99 -9.58 15.78 -4.09
C ARG A 99 -8.99 15.30 -2.77
N PHE A 100 -9.77 15.35 -1.68
CA PHE A 100 -9.32 14.88 -0.37
C PHE A 100 -8.93 13.41 -0.37
N PHE A 101 -9.71 12.55 -1.03
CA PHE A 101 -9.36 11.13 -1.19
C PHE A 101 -8.03 10.97 -1.93
N LEU A 102 -7.86 11.66 -3.07
CA LEU A 102 -6.63 11.56 -3.85
C LEU A 102 -5.41 12.13 -3.09
N LEU A 103 -5.58 13.22 -2.34
CA LEU A 103 -4.53 13.78 -1.49
C LEU A 103 -4.10 12.78 -0.41
N ALA A 104 -5.05 12.14 0.27
CA ALA A 104 -4.75 11.11 1.27
C ALA A 104 -3.99 9.92 0.66
N VAL A 105 -4.38 9.49 -0.55
CA VAL A 105 -3.64 8.45 -1.30
C VAL A 105 -2.22 8.89 -1.62
N ALA A 106 -2.04 10.10 -2.14
CA ALA A 106 -0.73 10.63 -2.48
C ALA A 106 0.18 10.71 -1.25
N GLU A 107 -0.32 11.23 -0.13
CA GLU A 107 0.41 11.31 1.14
C GLU A 107 0.84 9.93 1.65
N PHE A 108 -0.07 8.95 1.60
CA PHE A 108 0.25 7.57 1.97
C PHE A 108 1.35 6.99 1.07
N MET A 109 1.20 7.11 -0.24
CA MET A 109 2.17 6.59 -1.20
C MET A 109 3.56 7.21 -1.04
N MET A 110 3.61 8.51 -0.71
CA MET A 110 4.86 9.21 -0.46
C MET A 110 5.50 8.86 0.90
N SER A 111 4.70 8.41 1.88
CA SER A 111 5.16 7.98 3.20
C SER A 111 5.46 6.47 3.31
N LEU A 112 5.25 5.70 2.24
CA LEU A 112 5.55 4.26 2.21
C LEU A 112 6.97 3.93 2.67
N GLY A 113 7.96 4.76 2.34
CA GLY A 113 9.34 4.53 2.78
C GLY A 113 9.51 4.50 4.30
N ASP A 114 8.83 5.42 4.99
CA ASP A 114 8.85 5.54 6.44
C ASP A 114 8.06 4.41 7.10
N LEU A 115 6.93 4.03 6.49
CA LEU A 115 6.08 2.95 6.97
C LEU A 115 6.74 1.58 6.81
N VAL A 116 7.37 1.29 5.67
CA VAL A 116 8.07 0.00 5.45
C VAL A 116 9.32 -0.11 6.31
N ASN A 117 9.92 1.03 6.69
CA ASN A 117 11.04 1.11 7.60
C ASN A 117 12.27 0.28 7.15
N VAL A 118 12.61 0.41 5.87
CA VAL A 118 13.71 -0.30 5.18
C VAL A 118 15.08 -0.08 5.82
N GLY A 119 15.23 0.98 6.61
CA GLY A 119 16.44 1.23 7.41
C GLY A 119 16.67 0.18 8.50
N GLU A 120 15.60 -0.46 8.97
CA GLU A 120 15.67 -1.50 10.01
C GLU A 120 15.81 -2.91 9.41
N MET A 121 15.57 -3.07 8.10
CA MET A 121 15.90 -4.28 7.33
C MET A 121 17.40 -4.35 7.03
N TYR A 122 18.20 -4.54 8.08
CA TYR A 122 19.67 -4.61 8.13
C TYR A 122 20.40 -3.30 8.50
N PHE A 123 21.40 -3.40 9.39
CA PHE A 123 22.33 -2.31 9.73
C PHE A 123 23.77 -2.81 9.81
N THR A 124 24.65 -2.11 9.10
CA THR A 124 26.09 -2.36 8.95
C THR A 124 26.93 -1.47 9.88
N LYS A 125 26.76 -1.54 11.20
CA LYS A 125 27.83 -1.04 12.10
C LYS A 125 28.44 -2.16 12.91
N GLY A 126 29.71 -2.43 12.58
CA GLY A 126 30.63 -3.28 13.33
C GLY A 126 30.58 -4.73 12.88
N ASP A 127 31.67 -5.20 12.27
CA ASP A 127 32.08 -6.60 12.03
C ASP A 127 30.94 -7.62 11.88
N VAL A 128 29.95 -7.30 11.05
CA VAL A 128 28.95 -8.28 10.64
C VAL A 128 29.56 -9.07 9.49
N ASP A 129 29.60 -10.38 9.65
CA ASP A 129 29.94 -11.30 8.57
C ASP A 129 28.94 -11.13 7.42
N LEU A 130 29.35 -10.37 6.41
CA LEU A 130 28.59 -10.10 5.19
C LEU A 130 28.31 -11.39 4.40
N ASP A 131 29.08 -12.45 4.65
CA ASP A 131 28.89 -13.77 4.03
C ASP A 131 27.89 -14.66 4.78
N SER A 132 27.35 -14.19 5.92
CA SER A 132 26.29 -14.92 6.60
C SER A 132 25.01 -14.98 5.74
N ALA A 133 24.38 -16.16 5.68
CA ALA A 133 23.15 -16.39 4.93
C ALA A 133 22.04 -15.39 5.32
N PHE A 134 21.97 -15.03 6.61
CA PHE A 134 21.03 -14.03 7.12
C PHE A 134 21.20 -12.66 6.44
N VAL A 135 22.43 -12.16 6.33
CA VAL A 135 22.68 -10.84 5.73
C VAL A 135 22.30 -10.84 4.26
N ARG A 136 22.65 -11.89 3.52
CA ARG A 136 22.27 -12.03 2.11
C ARG A 136 20.76 -12.08 1.92
N GLU A 137 20.06 -12.90 2.69
CA GLU A 137 18.59 -13.00 2.64
C GLU A 137 17.93 -11.65 2.99
N MET A 138 18.42 -10.97 4.04
CA MET A 138 17.90 -9.67 4.46
C MET A 138 18.14 -8.57 3.40
N LEU A 139 19.29 -8.59 2.71
CA LEU A 139 19.57 -7.64 1.63
C LEU A 139 18.63 -7.83 0.43
N GLU A 140 18.26 -9.06 0.09
CA GLU A 140 17.27 -9.32 -0.96
C GLU A 140 15.87 -8.86 -0.56
N VAL A 141 15.45 -9.11 0.69
CA VAL A 141 14.19 -8.57 1.22
C VAL A 141 14.18 -7.03 1.17
N ARG A 142 15.28 -6.41 1.62
CA ARG A 142 15.46 -4.96 1.57
C ARG A 142 15.38 -4.39 0.16
N LYS A 143 15.96 -5.09 -0.81
CA LYS A 143 15.91 -4.71 -2.23
C LYS A 143 14.48 -4.78 -2.76
N SER A 144 13.75 -5.86 -2.47
CA SER A 144 12.33 -5.99 -2.81
C SER A 144 11.49 -4.86 -2.21
N ALA A 145 11.69 -4.58 -0.92
CA ALA A 145 11.02 -3.48 -0.22
C ALA A 145 11.27 -2.12 -0.88
N ARG A 146 12.51 -1.84 -1.29
CA ARG A 146 12.87 -0.61 -2.02
C ARG A 146 12.17 -0.48 -3.36
N THR A 147 12.01 -1.60 -4.09
CA THR A 147 11.25 -1.60 -5.35
C THR A 147 9.80 -1.19 -5.10
N VAL A 148 9.15 -1.77 -4.09
CA VAL A 148 7.76 -1.43 -3.72
C VAL A 148 7.64 0.06 -3.34
N ILE A 149 8.57 0.59 -2.55
CA ILE A 149 8.58 2.02 -2.18
C ILE A 149 8.74 2.91 -3.41
N PHE A 150 9.63 2.53 -4.33
CA PHE A 150 9.85 3.29 -5.55
C PHE A 150 8.62 3.29 -6.46
N GLU A 151 7.98 2.13 -6.64
CA GLU A 151 6.69 2.02 -7.33
C GLU A 151 5.63 2.88 -6.67
N GLY A 152 5.53 2.81 -5.34
CA GLY A 152 4.65 3.66 -4.53
C GLY A 152 4.87 5.15 -4.76
N PHE A 153 6.11 5.61 -4.76
CA PHE A 153 6.45 7.01 -5.06
C PHE A 153 5.97 7.45 -6.45
N ILE A 154 6.14 6.60 -7.48
CA ILE A 154 5.64 6.88 -8.83
C ILE A 154 4.12 7.03 -8.81
N ILE A 155 3.40 6.12 -8.15
CA ILE A 155 1.94 6.21 -8.00
C ILE A 155 1.53 7.49 -7.26
N GLY A 156 2.23 7.84 -6.17
CA GLY A 156 1.98 9.07 -5.42
C GLY A 156 2.10 10.32 -6.31
N ARG A 157 3.13 10.39 -7.17
CA ARG A 157 3.28 11.49 -8.14
C ARG A 157 2.16 11.55 -9.17
N LEU A 158 1.76 10.40 -9.71
CA LEU A 158 0.65 10.31 -10.66
C LEU A 158 -0.67 10.78 -10.04
N VAL A 159 -0.90 10.41 -8.78
CA VAL A 159 -2.09 10.84 -8.02
C VAL A 159 -2.05 12.35 -7.75
N GLN A 160 -0.89 12.93 -7.40
CA GLN A 160 -0.73 14.38 -7.26
C GLN A 160 -1.07 15.10 -8.57
N GLU A 161 -0.60 14.59 -9.71
CA GLU A 161 -0.93 15.15 -11.02
C GLU A 161 -2.45 15.07 -11.29
N ALA A 162 -3.07 13.94 -10.96
CA ALA A 162 -4.50 13.74 -11.10
C ALA A 162 -5.32 14.70 -10.20
N VAL A 163 -4.82 15.02 -9.00
CA VAL A 163 -5.41 16.04 -8.10
C VAL A 163 -5.43 17.41 -8.76
N PHE A 164 -4.28 17.88 -9.27
CA PHE A 164 -4.20 19.19 -9.91
C PHE A 164 -5.18 19.32 -11.07
N ARG A 165 -5.32 18.27 -11.88
CA ARG A 165 -6.28 18.24 -13.00
C ARG A 165 -7.74 18.20 -12.53
N LEU A 166 -8.03 17.65 -11.34
CA LEU A 166 -9.39 17.54 -10.80
C LEU A 166 -9.87 18.88 -10.22
N GLU A 167 -8.98 19.68 -9.63
CA GLU A 167 -9.27 21.01 -9.10
C GLU A 167 -9.92 21.94 -10.14
N ASP A 168 -9.59 21.73 -11.41
CA ASP A 168 -10.12 22.51 -12.54
C ASP A 168 -11.61 22.25 -12.85
N LEU A 169 -12.24 21.23 -12.24
CA LEU A 169 -13.59 20.77 -12.62
C LEU A 169 -14.71 21.02 -11.60
N GLY A 170 -14.41 21.46 -10.37
CA GLY A 170 -15.41 21.61 -9.30
C GLY A 170 -15.79 20.27 -8.66
N GLU A 171 -15.83 20.23 -7.33
CA GLU A 171 -15.76 19.00 -6.54
C GLU A 171 -17.10 18.24 -6.40
N GLY A 172 -16.98 16.92 -6.16
CA GLY A 172 -17.94 16.18 -5.31
C GLY A 172 -18.78 15.12 -6.04
N TYR A 173 -18.22 13.92 -6.24
CA TYR A 173 -18.99 12.78 -6.73
C TYR A 173 -18.84 11.54 -5.83
N THR A 174 -19.97 11.01 -5.38
CA THR A 174 -20.06 9.71 -4.70
C THR A 174 -20.40 8.66 -5.77
N ALA A 175 -19.63 7.57 -5.88
CA ALA A 175 -19.99 6.49 -6.79
C ALA A 175 -19.96 5.15 -6.05
N ASP A 176 -21.16 4.64 -5.77
CA ASP A 176 -21.41 3.37 -5.06
C ASP A 176 -20.77 2.16 -5.78
N GLN A 177 -20.44 2.33 -7.06
CA GLN A 177 -19.84 1.31 -7.90
C GLN A 177 -18.30 1.22 -7.79
N MET A 178 -17.62 2.05 -7.01
CA MET A 178 -16.15 2.02 -6.90
C MET A 178 -15.57 0.74 -6.28
N PHE A 179 -16.35 -0.01 -5.52
CA PHE A 179 -15.85 -1.15 -4.72
C PHE A 179 -16.32 -2.51 -5.18
N VAL A 180 -17.13 -2.58 -6.24
CA VAL A 180 -17.66 -3.85 -6.72
C VAL A 180 -16.49 -4.73 -7.19
N GLY A 181 -16.23 -5.82 -6.46
CA GLY A 181 -15.22 -6.82 -6.80
C GLY A 181 -13.82 -6.59 -6.22
N LEU A 182 -13.63 -5.65 -5.29
CA LEU A 182 -12.36 -5.51 -4.54
C LEU A 182 -12.33 -6.48 -3.34
N PRO A 183 -11.21 -7.18 -3.08
CA PRO A 183 -11.04 -7.89 -1.82
C PRO A 183 -11.03 -6.88 -0.66
N GLY A 184 -12.03 -6.97 0.22
CA GLY A 184 -12.28 -5.99 1.30
C GLY A 184 -13.39 -4.98 1.00
N GLY A 185 -13.95 -4.98 -0.21
CA GLY A 185 -15.21 -4.29 -0.51
C GLY A 185 -16.36 -5.03 0.16
N PHE A 186 -16.57 -4.81 1.46
CA PHE A 186 -17.80 -5.23 2.11
C PHE A 186 -18.97 -4.67 1.31
N PRO A 187 -19.95 -5.50 0.90
CA PRO A 187 -21.20 -4.95 0.43
C PRO A 187 -21.78 -4.16 1.60
N PHE A 188 -21.95 -2.83 1.48
CA PHE A 188 -22.70 -2.07 2.47
C PHE A 188 -24.11 -2.66 2.52
N PRO A 189 -24.50 -3.36 3.58
CA PRO A 189 -25.87 -3.86 3.71
C PRO A 189 -26.67 -2.68 4.28
N GLY A 190 -27.31 -1.89 3.41
CA GLY A 190 -27.91 -0.64 3.91
C GLY A 190 -29.07 -0.05 3.11
N GLU A 191 -28.99 0.06 1.79
CA GLU A 191 -30.02 0.82 1.06
C GLU A 191 -30.81 -0.08 0.12
N LYS A 192 -32.00 -0.44 0.63
CA LYS A 192 -33.05 -1.12 -0.11
C LYS A 192 -33.56 -0.23 -1.24
N PHE A 193 -33.69 -0.80 -2.43
CA PHE A 193 -34.62 -0.32 -3.46
C PHE A 193 -36.07 -0.46 -2.98
#